data_AF-A0A0G1WNQ1-F1
#
_entry.id   AF-A0A0G1WNQ1-F1
#
_cell.length_a   1.000
_cell.length_b   1.000
_cell.length_c   1.000
_cell.angle_alpha   90.00
_cell.angle_beta   90.00
_cell.angle_gamma   90.00
#
_symmetry.space_group_name_H-M   'P 1'
#
loop_
_entity.id
_entity.type
_entity.pdbx_description
1 polymer ?
#
loop_
_entity_poly.entity_id
_entity_poly.type
_entity_poly.pdbx_seq_one_letter_code
_entity_poly.pdbx_strand_id
1 'polypeptide(L)' 'MWPASAMHPTHRVYPTTGGCISSTFDACRGVLAGGSWTFTFDIAGTWKYHDHLNPSASNSGTVITVIVE' A
#
# COMPACT_ATOMS: atom_id res chain seq x y z
N MET A 1 -3.86 10.37 5.21
CA MET A 1 -3.19 9.44 4.28
C MET A 1 -3.94 8.13 4.26
N TRP A 2 -4.31 7.61 3.10
CA TRP A 2 -4.80 6.26 2.91
C TRP A 2 -3.75 5.48 2.12
N PRO A 3 -2.82 4.77 2.80
CA PRO A 3 -1.84 3.95 2.10
C PRO A 3 -2.53 2.85 1.29
N ALA A 4 -2.21 2.78 0.00
CA ALA A 4 -2.81 1.82 -0.90
C ALA A 4 -1.80 1.26 -1.89
N SER A 5 -2.00 0.00 -2.28
CA SER A 5 -1.19 -0.67 -3.29
C SER A 5 -1.26 0.10 -4.60
N ALA A 6 -0.13 0.37 -5.24
CA ALA A 6 -0.15 0.88 -6.61
C ALA A 6 -0.71 -0.20 -7.57
N MET A 7 -1.09 0.08 -8.82
CA MET A 7 -1.21 1.37 -9.48
C MET A 7 -2.69 1.79 -9.48
N HIS A 8 -3.00 3.03 -9.10
CA HIS A 8 -4.36 3.56 -9.19
C HIS A 8 -4.87 3.53 -10.65
N PRO A 9 -6.11 3.10 -10.92
CA PRO A 9 -7.15 2.69 -9.97
C PRO A 9 -7.14 1.20 -9.61
N THR A 10 -6.22 0.41 -10.18
CA THR A 10 -6.27 -1.06 -10.10
C THR A 10 -5.81 -1.65 -8.77
N HIS A 11 -4.80 -1.08 -8.11
CA HIS A 11 -4.26 -1.55 -6.83
C HIS A 11 -3.76 -3.00 -6.87
N ARG A 12 -2.98 -3.37 -7.90
CA ARG A 12 -2.52 -4.75 -8.15
C ARG A 12 -1.02 -4.99 -8.00
N VAL A 13 -0.25 -4.03 -7.47
CA VAL A 13 1.22 -4.14 -7.38
C VAL A 13 1.64 -5.09 -6.27
N TYR A 14 1.03 -5.01 -5.09
CA TYR A 14 1.19 -6.07 -4.09
C TYR A 14 0.34 -7.30 -4.49
N PRO A 15 0.91 -8.51 -4.56
CA PRO A 15 0.31 -9.65 -5.24
C PRO A 15 -0.87 -10.29 -4.49
N THR A 16 -0.92 -10.15 -3.16
CA THR A 16 -2.01 -10.72 -2.37
C THR A 16 -3.28 -9.89 -2.59
N THR A 17 -4.25 -10.50 -3.27
CA THR A 17 -5.52 -9.87 -3.63
C THR A 17 -6.51 -9.87 -2.47
N GLY A 18 -7.42 -8.90 -2.45
CA GLY A 18 -8.41 -8.74 -1.38
C GLY A 18 -8.55 -7.28 -0.96
N GLY A 19 -8.80 -7.06 0.33
CA GLY A 19 -9.04 -5.71 0.86
C GLY A 19 -10.32 -5.09 0.32
N CYS A 20 -10.36 -3.77 0.24
CA CYS A 20 -11.50 -2.97 -0.20
C CYS A 20 -11.51 -2.66 -1.69
N ILE A 21 -10.34 -2.67 -2.36
CA ILE A 21 -10.22 -2.35 -3.79
C ILE A 21 -9.70 -3.59 -4.53
N SER A 22 -8.43 -3.95 -4.34
CA SER A 22 -7.88 -5.16 -4.98
C SER A 22 -6.67 -5.76 -4.27
N SER A 23 -6.11 -5.13 -3.23
CA SER A 23 -4.94 -5.63 -2.52
C SER A 23 -5.17 -5.68 -1.01
N THR A 24 -4.62 -6.70 -0.35
CA THR A 24 -4.57 -6.75 1.13
C THR A 24 -3.70 -5.65 1.72
N PHE A 25 -2.85 -5.01 0.92
CA PHE A 25 -2.05 -3.84 1.29
C PHE A 25 -2.85 -2.53 1.30
N ASP A 26 -4.12 -2.53 0.90
CA ASP A 26 -4.95 -1.32 0.98
C ASP A 26 -5.39 -1.07 2.43
N ALA A 27 -5.11 0.12 2.97
CA ALA A 27 -5.54 0.49 4.33
C ALA A 27 -7.07 0.65 4.48
N CYS A 28 -7.77 0.73 3.34
CA CYS A 28 -9.21 0.81 3.20
C CYS A 28 -9.94 1.98 3.87
N ARG A 29 -9.18 2.94 4.40
CA ARG A 29 -9.68 4.20 4.94
C ARG A 29 -8.56 5.19 5.09
N GLY A 30 -8.94 6.47 5.18
CA GLY A 30 -8.03 7.53 5.58
C GLY A 30 -7.53 7.34 7.02
N VAL A 31 -6.22 7.40 7.21
CA VAL A 31 -5.54 7.56 8.49
C VAL A 31 -5.46 9.05 8.80
N LEU A 32 -6.04 9.44 9.94
CA LEU A 32 -6.03 10.81 10.47
C LEU A 32 -4.67 11.17 11.06
N ALA A 33 -4.43 12.47 11.25
CA ALA A 33 -3.22 12.96 11.93
C ALA A 33 -3.09 12.32 13.32
N GLY A 34 -1.88 11.83 13.65
CA GLY A 34 -1.61 11.10 14.89
C GLY A 34 -2.08 9.63 14.89
N GLY A 35 -2.81 9.20 13.87
CA GLY A 35 -3.16 7.79 13.67
C GLY A 35 -2.03 6.98 13.03
N SER A 36 -2.14 5.66 13.14
CA SER A 36 -1.25 4.72 12.46
C SER A 36 -2.04 3.64 11.74
N TRP A 37 -1.40 3.07 10.72
CA TRP A 37 -1.84 1.86 10.04
C TRP A 37 -0.61 1.01 9.78
N THR A 38 -0.75 -0.30 9.91
CA THR A 38 0.35 -1.25 9.83
C THR A 38 -0.01 -2.37 8.89
N PHE A 39 0.97 -2.80 8.11
CA PHE A 39 0.88 -3.93 7.21
C PHE A 39 2.18 -4.72 7.27
N THR A 40 2.08 -6.05 7.24
CA THR A 40 3.22 -6.96 7.19
C THR A 40 3.36 -7.48 5.78
N PHE A 41 4.49 -7.22 5.15
CA PHE A 41 4.85 -7.83 3.88
C PHE A 41 5.41 -9.23 4.13
N ASP A 42 4.73 -10.26 3.64
CA ASP A 42 5.11 -11.67 3.73
C ASP A 42 5.78 -12.20 2.46
N ILE A 43 5.88 -11.35 1.43
CA ILE A 43 6.47 -11.67 0.13
C ILE A 43 7.60 -10.68 -0.15
N ALA A 44 8.80 -11.21 -0.40
CA ALA A 44 9.95 -10.42 -0.83
C ALA A 44 9.69 -9.74 -2.17
N GLY A 45 10.14 -8.50 -2.32
CA GLY A 45 9.97 -7.71 -3.53
C GLY A 45 9.98 -6.21 -3.33
N THR A 46 9.70 -5.49 -4.41
CA THR A 46 9.67 -4.03 -4.46
C THR A 46 8.24 -3.56 -4.70
N TRP A 47 7.62 -2.99 -3.66
CA TRP A 47 6.20 -2.69 -3.61
C TRP A 47 5.96 -1.18 -3.65
N LYS A 48 5.34 -0.70 -4.73
CA LYS A 48 4.92 0.70 -4.83
C LYS A 48 3.58 0.93 -4.14
N TYR A 49 3.44 2.08 -3.50
CA TYR A 49 2.19 2.52 -2.85
C TYR A 49 1.94 4.01 -3.08
N HIS A 50 0.73 4.44 -2.79
CA HIS A 50 0.31 5.85 -2.88
C HIS A 50 -0.71 6.21 -1.80
N ASP A 51 -0.91 7.52 -1.55
CA ASP A 51 -2.10 8.02 -0.85
C ASP A 51 -3.30 7.92 -1.78
N HIS A 52 -4.26 7.06 -1.46
CA HIS A 52 -5.48 6.95 -2.24
C HIS A 52 -6.30 8.26 -2.25
N LEU A 53 -6.17 9.11 -1.21
CA LEU A 53 -6.83 10.41 -1.17
C LEU A 53 -6.17 11.45 -2.09
N ASN A 54 -4.89 11.27 -2.42
CA ASN A 54 -4.12 12.16 -3.29
C ASN A 54 -3.00 11.37 -4.00
N PRO A 55 -3.28 10.72 -5.15
CA PRO A 55 -2.36 9.76 -5.80
C PRO A 55 -1.21 10.42 -6.58
N SER A 56 -0.76 11.61 -6.18
CA SER A 56 0.36 12.30 -6.82
C SER A 56 1.70 11.58 -6.57
N ALA A 57 2.70 11.85 -7.41
CA ALA A 57 4.04 11.31 -7.23
C ALA A 57 4.67 11.71 -5.89
N SER A 58 4.36 12.91 -5.38
CA SER A 58 4.83 13.39 -4.07
C SER A 58 4.19 12.69 -2.88
N ASN A 59 3.07 11.99 -3.08
CA ASN A 59 2.36 11.22 -2.06
C ASN A 59 2.45 9.71 -2.35
N SER A 60 3.48 9.29 -3.08
CA SER A 60 3.75 7.90 -3.44
C SER A 60 5.10 7.45 -2.92
N GLY A 61 5.28 6.14 -2.75
CA GLY A 61 6.52 5.57 -2.22
C GLY A 61 6.80 4.16 -2.72
N THR A 62 7.97 3.65 -2.35
CA THR A 62 8.41 2.28 -2.65
C THR A 62 8.95 1.64 -1.38
N VAL A 63 8.50 0.42 -1.09
CA VAL A 63 9.03 -0.43 -0.02
C VAL A 63 9.82 -1.56 -0.67
N ILE A 64 11.04 -1.80 -0.21
CA ILE A 64 11.85 -2.95 -0.63
C ILE A 64 11.86 -3.95 0.54
N THR A 65 11.49 -5.18 0.24
CA THR A 65 11.35 -6.25 1.24
C THR A 65 12.23 -7.43 0.84
N VAL A 66 12.94 -7.97 1.81
CA VAL A 66 13.71 -9.21 1.71
C VAL A 66 13.24 -10.12 2.84
N ILE A 67 13.05 -11.40 2.54
CA ILE A 67 12.76 -12.40 3.59
C ILE A 67 14.12 -12.83 4.14
N VAL A 68 14.37 -12.56 5.40
CA VAL A 68 15.51 -13.08 6.15
C VAL A 68 15.05 -14.34 6.88
N GLU A 69 15.75 -15.45 6.65
CA GLU A 69 15.56 -16.71 7.38
C GLU A 69 16.13 -16.64 8.79
#